data_AF-A0A1Z9BYA8-F1
#
_entry.id   AF-A0A1Z9BYA8-F1
#
_cell.length_a   1.000
_cell.length_b   1.000
_cell.length_c   1.000
_cell.angle_alpha   90.00
_cell.angle_beta   90.00
_cell.angle_gamma   90.00
#
_symmetry.space_group_name_H-M   'P 1'
#
loop_
_entity.id
_entity.type
_entity.pdbx_description
1 polymer ?
#
loop_
_entity_poly.entity_id
_entity_poly.type
_entity_poly.pdbx_seq_one_letter_code
_entity_poly.pdbx_strand_id
1 'polypeptide(L)' 'MCRHVVGCLARKECICPAETGHRSITPGHLAYVSDALKKPIKWDAKTETILGNPEADKLLKKIDYRGDWTLGV' A
#
# COMPACT_ATOMS: atom_id res chain seq x y z
N MET A 1 -13.71 -7.17 -12.81
CA MET A 1 -12.46 -7.30 -13.61
C MET A 1 -12.67 -7.11 -15.12
N CYS A 2 -13.67 -7.75 -15.76
CA CYS A 2 -13.81 -7.73 -17.24
C CYS A 2 -13.87 -6.34 -17.91
N ARG A 3 -14.41 -5.31 -17.25
CA ARG A 3 -14.49 -3.95 -17.83
C ARG A 3 -13.20 -3.13 -17.74
N HIS A 4 -12.23 -3.52 -16.90
CA HIS A 4 -10.94 -2.84 -16.82
C HIS A 4 -10.08 -3.14 -18.06
N VAL A 5 -10.05 -4.41 -18.47
CA VAL A 5 -9.35 -4.88 -19.68
C VAL A 5 -9.89 -4.19 -20.94
N VAL A 6 -11.22 -4.04 -21.03
CA VAL A 6 -11.85 -3.32 -22.15
C VAL A 6 -11.42 -1.86 -22.21
N GLY A 7 -11.28 -1.19 -21.06
CA GLY A 7 -10.78 0.20 -20.98
C GLY A 7 -9.33 0.31 -21.46
N CYS A 8 -8.45 -0.57 -21.00
CA CYS A 8 -7.05 -0.62 -21.43
C CYS A 8 -6.93 -0.83 -22.95
N LEU A 9 -7.66 -1.80 -23.50
CA LEU A 9 -7.63 -2.11 -24.95
C LEU A 9 -8.20 -0.96 -25.78
N ALA A 10 -9.23 -0.27 -25.30
CA ALA A 10 -9.84 0.87 -25.98
C ALA A 10 -9.07 2.19 -25.79
N ARG A 11 -7.95 2.18 -25.04
CA ARG A 11 -7.19 3.39 -24.64
C ARG A 11 -8.07 4.45 -23.97
N LYS A 12 -9.09 4.01 -23.25
CA LYS A 12 -10.01 4.84 -22.47
C LYS A 12 -9.71 4.67 -20.99
N GLU A 13 -10.11 5.66 -20.19
CA GLU A 13 -9.96 5.58 -18.74
C GLU A 13 -10.67 4.31 -18.22
N CYS A 14 -9.91 3.52 -17.45
CA CYS A 14 -10.43 2.31 -16.85
C CYS A 14 -11.34 2.66 -15.69
N ILE A 15 -12.36 1.82 -15.45
CA ILE A 15 -13.31 2.00 -14.33
C ILE A 15 -12.62 2.24 -12.98
N CYS A 16 -11.44 1.66 -12.79
CA CYS A 16 -10.55 1.99 -11.70
C CYS A 16 -9.20 2.39 -12.31
N PRO A 17 -8.74 3.63 -12.18
CA PRO A 17 -7.40 3.99 -12.63
C PRO A 17 -6.35 3.25 -11.80
N ALA A 18 -5.16 3.05 -12.38
CA ALA A 18 -4.09 2.27 -11.75
C ALA A 18 -3.69 2.82 -10.37
N GLU A 19 -3.68 4.15 -10.21
CA GLU A 19 -3.37 4.79 -8.93
C GLU A 19 -4.39 4.44 -7.83
N THR A 20 -5.69 4.45 -8.15
CA THR A 20 -6.74 4.05 -7.20
C THR A 20 -6.62 2.57 -6.84
N GLY A 21 -6.30 1.72 -7.82
CA GLY A 21 -6.03 0.31 -7.58
C GLY A 21 -4.83 0.11 -6.64
N HIS A 22 -3.73 0.81 -6.88
CA HIS A 22 -2.53 0.75 -6.04
C HIS A 22 -2.82 1.24 -4.61
N ARG A 23 -3.51 2.38 -4.45
CA ARG A 23 -3.85 2.93 -3.12
C ARG A 23 -4.89 2.12 -2.35
N SER A 24 -5.62 1.24 -3.02
CA SER A 24 -6.61 0.38 -2.35
C SER A 24 -5.99 -0.63 -1.37
N ILE A 25 -4.69 -0.93 -1.52
CA ILE A 25 -3.98 -1.88 -0.65
C ILE A 25 -3.57 -1.25 0.69
N THR A 26 -3.42 0.07 0.75
CA THR A 26 -3.01 0.83 1.93
C THR A 26 -3.82 0.48 3.20
N PRO A 27 -5.17 0.48 3.20
CA PRO A 27 -5.94 0.10 4.39
C PRO A 27 -5.71 -1.34 4.84
N GLY A 28 -5.43 -2.27 3.92
CA GLY A 28 -5.12 -3.66 4.27
C GLY A 28 -3.81 -3.80 5.04
N HIS A 29 -2.76 -3.09 4.60
CA HIS A 29 -1.48 -3.05 5.30
C HIS A 29 -1.60 -2.38 6.67
N LEU A 30 -2.39 -1.30 6.77
CA LEU A 30 -2.66 -0.64 8.05
C LEU A 30 -3.39 -1.56 9.04
N ALA A 31 -4.36 -2.34 8.57
CA ALA A 31 -5.04 -3.33 9.41
C ALA A 31 -4.06 -4.39 9.94
N TYR A 32 -3.16 -4.90 9.10
CA TYR A 32 -2.12 -5.83 9.51
C TYR A 32 -1.18 -5.24 10.57
N VAL A 33 -0.72 -4.01 10.38
CA VAL A 33 0.15 -3.32 11.35
C VAL A 33 -0.59 -3.08 12.67
N SER A 34 -1.87 -2.69 12.62
CA SER A 34 -2.69 -2.50 13.82
C SER A 34 -2.89 -3.79 14.61
N ASP A 35 -3.08 -4.93 13.92
CA ASP A 35 -3.21 -6.25 14.54
C ASP A 35 -1.89 -6.69 15.18
N ALA A 36 -0.77 -6.57 14.45
CA ALA A 36 0.55 -6.94 14.92
C ALA A 36 0.97 -6.17 16.20
N LEU A 37 0.63 -4.88 16.30
CA LEU A 37 0.94 -4.04 17.46
C LEU A 37 -0.16 -4.03 18.54
N LYS A 38 -1.33 -4.62 18.26
CA LYS A 38 -2.56 -4.56 19.09
C LYS A 38 -2.88 -3.14 19.61
N LYS A 39 -2.59 -2.12 18.81
CA LYS A 39 -2.75 -0.71 19.17
C LYS A 39 -3.43 0.05 18.03
N PRO A 40 -4.28 1.05 18.33
CA PRO A 40 -4.82 1.92 17.32
C PRO A 40 -3.70 2.76 16.69
N ILE A 41 -3.63 2.75 15.36
CA ILE A 41 -2.64 3.53 14.59
C ILE A 41 -3.31 4.76 13.97
N LYS A 42 -2.63 5.91 14.03
CA LYS A 42 -3.01 7.11 13.28
C LYS A 42 -2.16 7.20 12.02
N TRP A 43 -2.81 7.11 10.87
CA TRP A 43 -2.16 7.17 9.57
C TRP A 43 -2.43 8.51 8.88
N ASP A 44 -1.40 9.13 8.32
CA ASP A 44 -1.53 10.30 7.45
C ASP A 44 -1.39 9.88 5.97
N ALA A 45 -2.46 10.05 5.19
CA ALA A 45 -2.51 9.60 3.80
C ALA A 45 -1.71 10.50 2.83
N LYS A 46 -1.29 11.69 3.24
CA LYS A 46 -0.50 12.60 2.39
C LYS A 46 0.99 12.32 2.49
N THR A 47 1.46 12.01 3.70
CA THR A 47 2.87 11.76 4.01
C THR A 47 3.20 10.28 4.12
N GLU A 48 2.19 9.41 4.01
CA GLU A 48 2.31 7.95 4.10
C GLU A 48 3.11 7.51 5.34
N THR A 49 2.83 8.15 6.48
CA THR A 49 3.56 7.95 7.74
C THR A 49 2.58 7.64 8.88
N ILE A 50 3.01 6.76 9.79
CA ILE A 50 2.27 6.49 11.03
C ILE A 50 2.66 7.52 12.10
N LEU A 51 1.69 8.28 12.60
CA LEU A 51 1.91 9.33 13.58
C LEU A 51 2.04 8.73 14.99
N GLY A 52 3.15 9.04 15.66
CA GLY A 52 3.36 8.74 17.08
C GLY A 52 3.72 7.29 17.40
N ASN A 53 4.02 6.46 16.40
CA ASN A 53 4.39 5.06 16.63
C ASN A 53 5.52 4.60 15.67
N PRO A 54 6.80 4.82 16.04
CA PRO A 54 7.94 4.54 15.15
C PRO A 54 8.14 3.04 14.88
N GLU A 55 7.72 2.17 15.81
CA GLU A 55 7.75 0.72 15.60
C GLU A 55 6.78 0.28 14.49
N ALA A 56 5.61 0.91 14.44
CA ALA A 56 4.61 0.64 13.41
C ALA A 56 5.09 1.13 12.03
N ASP A 57 5.72 2.31 11.96
CA ASP A 57 6.30 2.84 10.72
C ASP A 57 7.40 1.92 10.17
N LYS A 58 8.26 1.40 11.06
CA LYS A 58 9.31 0.45 10.69
C LYS A 58 8.74 -0.89 10.21
N LEU A 59 7.66 -1.38 10.83
CA LEU A 59 6.99 -2.61 10.40
C LEU A 59 6.34 -2.44 9.02
N LEU A 60 5.72 -1.29 8.76
CA LEU A 60 5.07 -0.98 7.48
C LEU A 60 6.09 -0.84 6.34
N LYS A 61 7.25 -0.26 6.62
CA LYS A 61 8.36 -0.08 5.66
C LYS A 61 9.33 -1.27 5.61
N LYS A 62 9.03 -2.36 6.32
CA LYS A 62 9.87 -3.56 6.27
C LYS A 62 9.68 -4.24 4.92
N ILE A 63 10.70 -4.15 4.07
CA ILE A 63 10.74 -4.85 2.80
C ILE A 63 11.69 -6.03 2.94
N ASP A 64 11.12 -7.24 2.96
CA ASP A 64 11.89 -8.48 2.86
C ASP A 64 11.95 -8.86 1.38
N TYR A 65 13.08 -8.55 0.75
CA TYR A 65 13.28 -8.91 -0.65
C TYR A 65 13.56 -10.41 -0.77
N ARG A 66 13.09 -11.00 -1.87
CA ARG A 66 13.28 -12.43 -2.12
C ARG A 66 14.73 -12.72 -2.51
N GLY A 67 15.49 -13.37 -1.62
CA GLY A 67 16.89 -13.75 -1.86
C GLY A 67 17.85 -12.56 -1.80
N ASP A 68 18.90 -12.54 -2.60
CA ASP A 68 19.92 -11.47 -2.62
C ASP A 68 19.47 -10.19 -3.36
N TRP A 69 18.16 -9.98 -3.47
CA TRP A 69 17.62 -8.81 -4.14
C TRP A 69 17.77 -7.60 -3.21
N THR A 70 18.55 -6.62 -3.63
CA THR A 70 18.71 -5.36 -2.91
C THR A 70 18.14 -4.22 -3.75
N LEU A 71 17.42 -3.30 -3.10
CA LEU A 71 17.11 -2.02 -3.72
C LEU A 71 18.43 -1.25 -3.82
N GLY A 72 19.04 -1.24 -5.01
CA GLY A 72 20.28 -0.51 -5.29
C GLY A 72 20.03 0.99 -5.30
N VAL A 73 19.82 1.57 -4.12
CA VAL A 73 19.75 3.00 -3.89
C VAL A 73 20.99 3.47 -3.16
#